data_AF-B2VXP3-F1
#
_entry.id   AF-B2VXP3-F1
#
_cell.length_a   1.000
_cell.length_b   1.000
_cell.length_c   1.000
_cell.angle_alpha   90.00
_cell.angle_beta   90.00
_cell.angle_gamma   90.00
#
_symmetry.space_group_name_H-M   'P 1'
#
loop_
_entity.id
_entity.type
_entity.pdbx_description
1 polymer ?
#
loop_
_entity_poly.entity_id
_entity_poly.type
_entity_poly.pdbx_seq_one_letter_code
_entity_poly.pdbx_strand_id
1 'polypeptide(L)'
;MALLSWLLALRQDKRLLKLPPYLSALCIIVGIGWLLVLPLNEYSRRTYVSENALLPGQVHTYFTGSEHNVFRAYRHEVHGLIDKPIAERSQRLEAIFREQNLKVATQHYNYTVSNRTITNENVYAILQGPRADATEAIVLIGAWKNMADEVNNSGVALVLTLARYFKRWSLWSKDIIFLVPGDSTIGSQAWVDAYHEEHDQRYVESLKIKSGALQGAVAVDYPAGPWGHRYDKLHIVYDGVNGQLPNLDLFNTVVNIANGQMGVSCVIQRMWDHSDSYKERLQTMLRGMLSQGLGHATGPHSSFIPYHVDAITLVTVGDGWHDEMTLGKTIESLFRSLNNLLEHFHQSFFFYLLLQDKRFVSIGTYLPSAMLIAINFSIAAMALWVKSGRATEPIPNPASTKPQKPSSSKPAAEKPTQSSEDKESENENAKEKDSIVKADEPATELVEKDGALAVVPKPATTITERHLLLPLLLVLTAHAAGLIPLYLFNNWDAPRLSGLFITACNIEEYGG
;
A
#
# COMPACT_ATOMS: atom_id res chain seq x y z
N MET A 1 21.61 -45.85 -2.20
CA MET A 1 21.83 -46.01 -3.66
C MET A 1 20.76 -45.29 -4.50
N ALA A 2 19.62 -45.91 -4.80
CA ALA A 2 18.69 -45.43 -5.85
C ALA A 2 18.23 -43.97 -5.72
N LEU A 3 17.88 -43.50 -4.53
CA LEU A 3 17.34 -42.14 -4.34
C LEU A 3 18.37 -41.04 -4.64
N LEU A 4 19.65 -41.25 -4.27
CA LEU A 4 20.72 -40.28 -4.51
C LEU A 4 21.11 -40.22 -6.00
N SER A 5 21.22 -41.37 -6.66
CA SER A 5 21.49 -41.44 -8.11
C SER A 5 20.31 -40.93 -8.95
N TRP A 6 19.07 -41.17 -8.52
CA TRP A 6 17.86 -40.61 -9.12
C TRP A 6 17.81 -39.08 -9.00
N LEU A 7 18.15 -38.52 -7.83
CA LEU A 7 18.26 -37.07 -7.63
C LEU A 7 19.37 -36.44 -8.49
N LEU A 8 20.53 -37.09 -8.61
CA LEU A 8 21.62 -36.64 -9.47
C LEU A 8 21.26 -36.73 -10.97
N ALA A 9 20.54 -37.77 -11.38
CA ALA A 9 20.02 -37.90 -12.74
C ALA A 9 18.97 -36.82 -13.07
N LEU A 10 18.01 -36.55 -12.16
CA LEU A 10 17.07 -35.42 -12.32
C LEU A 10 17.81 -34.07 -12.37
N ARG A 11 18.87 -33.90 -11.58
CA ARG A 11 19.71 -32.69 -11.59
C ARG A 11 20.38 -32.46 -12.96
N GLN A 12 20.59 -33.50 -13.78
CA GLN A 12 21.22 -33.39 -15.09
C GLN A 12 20.24 -33.44 -16.29
N ASP A 13 19.00 -33.93 -16.13
CA ASP A 13 18.06 -34.01 -17.26
C ASP A 13 17.77 -32.62 -17.87
N LYS A 14 17.93 -32.51 -19.20
CA LYS A 14 17.68 -31.29 -19.98
C LYS A 14 16.19 -31.02 -20.19
N ARG A 15 15.32 -32.03 -20.05
CA ARG A 15 13.86 -31.88 -20.16
C ARG A 15 13.28 -31.13 -18.96
N LEU A 16 13.74 -31.47 -17.75
CA LEU A 16 13.27 -30.86 -16.50
C LEU A 16 13.54 -29.35 -16.42
N LEU A 17 14.61 -28.85 -17.08
CA LEU A 17 14.92 -27.41 -17.14
C LEU A 17 14.08 -26.63 -18.16
N LYS A 18 13.41 -27.28 -19.12
CA LYS A 18 12.52 -26.60 -20.05
C LYS A 18 11.16 -26.27 -19.43
N LEU A 19 10.75 -26.98 -18.38
CA LEU A 19 9.42 -26.87 -17.77
C LEU A 19 9.23 -25.63 -16.87
N PRO A 20 10.17 -25.21 -16.01
CA PRO A 20 10.03 -24.03 -15.15
C PRO A 20 9.63 -22.71 -15.82
N PRO A 21 10.17 -22.30 -17.00
CA PRO A 21 9.71 -21.06 -17.64
C PRO A 21 8.26 -21.14 -18.13
N TYR A 22 7.81 -22.30 -18.63
CA TYR A 22 6.40 -22.50 -18.99
C TYR A 22 5.49 -22.55 -17.76
N LEU A 23 5.95 -23.15 -16.66
CA LEU A 23 5.21 -23.19 -15.40
C LEU A 23 5.09 -21.79 -14.78
N SER A 24 6.17 -21.00 -14.78
CA SER A 24 6.16 -19.60 -14.34
C SER A 24 5.22 -18.75 -15.20
N ALA A 25 5.28 -18.88 -16.54
CA ALA A 25 4.35 -18.22 -17.45
C ALA A 25 2.88 -18.64 -17.21
N LEU A 26 2.62 -19.93 -16.96
CA LEU A 26 1.29 -20.42 -16.60
C LEU A 26 0.79 -19.81 -15.29
N CYS A 27 1.64 -19.73 -14.25
CA CYS A 27 1.29 -19.07 -12.99
C CYS A 27 0.92 -17.59 -13.19
N ILE A 28 1.64 -16.86 -14.05
CA ILE A 28 1.32 -15.46 -14.39
C ILE A 28 -0.04 -15.38 -15.13
N ILE A 29 -0.23 -16.20 -16.17
CA ILE A 29 -1.46 -16.18 -16.98
C ILE A 29 -2.69 -16.54 -16.14
N VAL A 30 -2.58 -17.56 -15.28
CA VAL A 30 -3.68 -17.98 -14.38
C VAL A 30 -3.91 -16.92 -13.30
N GLY A 31 -2.86 -16.31 -12.72
CA GLY A 31 -3.00 -15.23 -11.74
C GLY A 31 -3.69 -13.99 -12.32
N ILE A 32 -3.24 -13.49 -13.48
CA ILE A 32 -3.88 -12.36 -14.17
C ILE A 32 -5.31 -12.72 -14.59
N GLY A 33 -5.54 -13.91 -15.14
CA GLY A 33 -6.88 -14.39 -15.48
C GLY A 33 -7.81 -14.45 -14.26
N TRP A 34 -7.29 -14.83 -13.09
CA TRP A 34 -8.05 -14.82 -11.84
C TRP A 34 -8.41 -13.40 -11.40
N LEU A 35 -7.50 -12.41 -11.50
CA LEU A 35 -7.83 -11.00 -11.22
C LEU A 35 -8.99 -10.51 -12.09
N LEU A 36 -9.01 -10.87 -13.38
CA LEU A 36 -10.09 -10.50 -14.31
C LEU A 36 -11.41 -11.22 -13.99
N VAL A 37 -11.40 -12.32 -13.25
CA VAL A 37 -12.61 -13.04 -12.82
C VAL A 37 -13.23 -12.43 -11.55
N LEU A 38 -12.44 -11.77 -10.69
CA LEU A 38 -12.91 -11.18 -9.41
C LEU A 38 -14.10 -10.19 -9.54
N PRO A 39 -14.19 -9.31 -10.57
CA PRO A 39 -15.30 -8.37 -10.71
C PRO A 39 -16.65 -8.98 -11.10
N LEU A 40 -16.69 -10.28 -11.43
CA LEU A 40 -17.92 -11.00 -11.75
C LEU A 40 -18.82 -11.18 -10.51
N ASN A 41 -20.12 -11.39 -10.73
CA ASN A 41 -21.11 -11.43 -9.65
C ASN A 41 -20.94 -12.64 -8.71
N GLU A 42 -20.37 -13.72 -9.23
CA GLU A 42 -20.21 -15.03 -8.60
C GLU A 42 -19.04 -15.05 -7.61
N TYR A 43 -18.02 -14.22 -7.86
CA TYR A 43 -16.78 -14.13 -7.07
C TYR A 43 -16.71 -12.90 -6.16
N SER A 44 -17.65 -11.96 -6.30
CA SER A 44 -17.74 -10.76 -5.47
C SER A 44 -18.98 -10.78 -4.58
N ARG A 45 -18.80 -10.37 -3.32
CA ARG A 45 -19.86 -10.38 -2.30
C ARG A 45 -20.51 -9.01 -2.20
N ARG A 46 -21.81 -8.98 -1.89
CA ARG A 46 -22.45 -7.74 -1.42
C ARG A 46 -21.91 -7.40 -0.04
N THR A 47 -21.77 -6.10 0.25
CA THR A 47 -21.42 -5.64 1.59
C THR A 47 -22.56 -5.92 2.58
N TYR A 48 -22.18 -6.15 3.83
CA TYR A 48 -23.07 -6.37 4.97
C TYR A 48 -22.33 -5.91 6.22
N VAL A 49 -23.06 -5.48 7.25
CA VAL A 49 -22.46 -5.17 8.55
C VAL A 49 -22.41 -6.48 9.34
N SER A 50 -21.22 -6.86 9.80
CA SER A 50 -20.99 -8.09 10.56
C SER A 50 -21.26 -7.87 12.05
N GLU A 51 -20.78 -6.74 12.57
CA GLU A 51 -20.91 -6.30 13.94
C GLU A 51 -22.35 -5.86 14.26
N ASN A 52 -23.01 -6.60 15.13
CA ASN A 52 -24.41 -6.37 15.46
C ASN A 52 -24.61 -5.09 16.29
N ALA A 53 -23.61 -4.66 17.07
CA ALA A 53 -23.71 -3.47 17.92
C ALA A 53 -23.83 -2.15 17.14
N LEU A 54 -23.32 -2.09 15.90
CA LEU A 54 -23.32 -0.86 15.09
C LEU A 54 -24.72 -0.35 14.75
N LEU A 55 -25.71 -1.25 14.60
CA LEU A 55 -27.13 -0.92 14.35
C LEU A 55 -27.33 0.28 13.37
N PRO A 56 -26.69 0.26 12.17
CA PRO A 56 -26.62 1.40 11.27
C PRO A 56 -27.99 1.93 10.87
N GLY A 57 -28.19 3.24 11.03
CA GLY A 57 -29.41 3.93 10.59
C GLY A 57 -30.68 3.62 11.39
N GLN A 58 -30.62 2.85 12.48
CA GLN A 58 -31.80 2.50 13.28
C GLN A 58 -32.35 3.65 14.13
N VAL A 59 -31.57 4.71 14.34
CA VAL A 59 -31.96 5.83 15.23
C VAL A 59 -32.30 7.06 14.40
N HIS A 60 -33.45 7.68 14.70
CA HIS A 60 -33.82 8.97 14.10
C HIS A 60 -32.81 10.07 14.50
N THR A 61 -32.30 10.76 13.49
CA THR A 61 -31.42 11.94 13.60
C THR A 61 -32.27 13.20 13.74
N TYR A 62 -31.92 14.07 14.69
CA TYR A 62 -32.67 15.31 14.96
C TYR A 62 -31.88 16.57 14.60
N PHE A 63 -30.71 16.44 13.97
CA PHE A 63 -29.94 17.56 13.42
C PHE A 63 -30.70 18.25 12.27
N THR A 64 -31.55 19.24 12.59
CA THR A 64 -32.41 19.94 11.62
C THR A 64 -32.89 21.29 12.18
N GLY A 65 -33.54 22.10 11.33
CA GLY A 65 -34.28 23.29 11.76
C GLY A 65 -33.36 24.39 12.30
N SER A 66 -33.37 24.61 13.62
CA SER A 66 -32.62 25.71 14.25
C SER A 66 -31.10 25.55 14.16
N GLU A 67 -30.59 24.32 14.07
CA GLU A 67 -29.14 24.07 13.93
C GLU A 67 -28.61 24.52 12.55
N HIS A 68 -29.48 24.67 11.53
CA HIS A 68 -29.12 25.29 10.24
C HIS A 68 -28.65 26.74 10.39
N ASN A 69 -29.32 27.50 11.26
CA ASN A 69 -28.96 28.91 11.51
C ASN A 69 -27.65 29.02 12.29
N VAL A 70 -27.42 28.11 13.23
CA VAL A 70 -26.18 28.01 14.01
C VAL A 70 -25.01 27.65 13.11
N PHE A 71 -25.19 26.64 12.26
CA PHE A 71 -24.22 26.23 11.26
C PHE A 71 -23.89 27.34 10.27
N ARG A 72 -24.90 28.06 9.75
CA ARG A 72 -24.66 29.23 8.89
C ARG A 72 -23.85 30.32 9.58
N ALA A 73 -24.11 30.59 10.87
CA ALA A 73 -23.34 31.56 11.64
C ALA A 73 -21.88 31.12 11.78
N TYR A 74 -21.60 29.87 12.19
CA TYR A 74 -20.24 29.35 12.25
C TYR A 74 -19.55 29.30 10.89
N ARG A 75 -20.26 29.03 9.79
CA ARG A 75 -19.72 29.09 8.41
C ARG A 75 -19.23 30.51 8.07
N HIS A 76 -19.95 31.55 8.46
CA HIS A 76 -19.52 32.94 8.26
C HIS A 76 -18.35 33.32 9.18
N GLU A 77 -18.36 32.84 10.43
CA GLU A 77 -17.27 33.06 11.38
C GLU A 77 -15.96 32.40 10.93
N VAL A 78 -16.01 31.12 10.53
CA VAL A 78 -14.88 30.39 9.94
C VAL A 78 -14.36 31.08 8.69
N HIS A 79 -15.25 31.53 7.78
CA HIS A 79 -14.85 32.28 6.60
C HIS A 79 -14.14 33.61 6.94
N GLY A 80 -14.56 34.30 8.01
CA GLY A 80 -13.90 35.49 8.53
C GLY A 80 -12.54 35.26 9.21
N LEU A 81 -12.08 34.00 9.30
CA LEU A 81 -10.77 33.61 9.85
C LEU A 81 -9.78 33.12 8.78
N ILE A 82 -10.15 33.09 7.49
CA ILE A 82 -9.28 32.58 6.41
C ILE A 82 -7.99 33.40 6.29
N ASP A 83 -8.11 34.72 6.19
CA ASP A 83 -6.98 35.63 5.96
C ASP A 83 -6.21 35.99 7.24
N LYS A 84 -6.55 35.33 8.37
CA LYS A 84 -6.00 35.65 9.68
C LYS A 84 -4.77 34.81 10.03
N PRO A 85 -3.84 35.34 10.85
CA PRO A 85 -2.70 34.57 11.36
C PRO A 85 -3.15 33.30 12.09
N ILE A 86 -2.37 32.22 11.95
CA ILE A 86 -2.65 30.90 12.56
C ILE A 86 -3.02 31.01 14.04
N ALA A 87 -2.24 31.77 14.82
CA ALA A 87 -2.49 31.94 16.26
C ALA A 87 -3.83 32.63 16.57
N GLU A 88 -4.25 33.64 15.80
CA GLU A 88 -5.55 34.31 16.00
C GLU A 88 -6.71 33.40 15.61
N ARG A 89 -6.55 32.64 14.51
CA ARG A 89 -7.51 31.61 14.09
C ARG A 89 -7.66 30.54 15.19
N SER A 90 -6.55 30.01 15.70
CA SER A 90 -6.56 29.01 16.76
C SER A 90 -7.22 29.53 18.04
N GLN A 91 -6.87 30.75 18.46
CA GLN A 91 -7.45 31.41 19.63
C GLN A 91 -8.96 31.62 19.47
N ARG A 92 -9.46 31.98 18.28
CA ARG A 92 -10.90 32.14 18.05
C ARG A 92 -11.63 30.80 18.04
N LEU A 93 -11.08 29.76 17.41
CA LEU A 93 -11.64 28.41 17.46
C LEU A 93 -11.68 27.86 18.89
N GLU A 94 -10.61 28.09 19.67
CA GLU A 94 -10.57 27.75 21.09
C GLU A 94 -11.64 28.50 21.89
N ALA A 95 -11.82 29.81 21.65
CA ALA A 95 -12.87 30.59 22.30
C ALA A 95 -14.27 30.02 22.01
N ILE A 96 -14.58 29.67 20.75
CA ILE A 96 -15.88 29.06 20.37
C ILE A 96 -16.13 27.75 21.13
N PHE A 97 -15.15 26.85 21.21
CA PHE A 97 -15.31 25.60 21.96
C PHE A 97 -15.41 25.84 23.49
N ARG A 98 -14.71 26.84 24.04
CA ARG A 98 -14.82 27.22 25.46
C ARG A 98 -16.20 27.84 25.77
N GLU A 99 -16.74 28.68 24.89
CA GLU A 99 -18.11 29.23 24.97
C GLU A 99 -19.18 28.12 24.97
N GLN A 100 -18.90 26.97 24.34
CA GLN A 100 -19.75 25.77 24.37
C GLN A 100 -19.60 24.91 25.66
N ASN A 101 -18.77 25.33 26.62
CA ASN A 101 -18.45 24.60 27.85
C ASN A 101 -17.89 23.19 27.60
N LEU A 102 -16.90 23.13 26.70
CA LEU A 102 -16.06 21.96 26.42
C LEU A 102 -14.65 22.16 27.00
N LYS A 103 -13.93 21.07 27.24
CA LYS A 103 -12.49 21.14 27.59
C LYS A 103 -11.72 21.33 26.30
N VAL A 104 -10.89 22.37 26.21
CA VAL A 104 -10.20 22.74 24.96
C VAL A 104 -8.71 22.88 25.20
N ALA A 105 -7.92 22.50 24.20
CA ALA A 105 -6.51 22.79 24.14
C ALA A 105 -6.07 23.03 22.70
N THR A 106 -4.92 23.68 22.55
CA THR A 106 -4.19 23.73 21.29
C THR A 106 -2.87 22.97 21.41
N GLN A 107 -2.36 22.53 20.27
CA GLN A 107 -1.10 21.82 20.13
C GLN A 107 -0.30 22.47 19.00
N HIS A 108 0.85 23.04 19.33
CA HIS A 108 1.79 23.52 18.32
C HIS A 108 2.63 22.37 17.73
N TYR A 109 2.90 22.42 16.43
CA TYR A 109 3.80 21.47 15.78
C TYR A 109 4.61 22.11 14.66
N ASN A 110 5.77 21.51 14.41
CA ASN A 110 6.77 21.94 13.47
C ASN A 110 7.41 20.72 12.79
N TYR A 111 6.83 20.26 11.67
CA TYR A 111 7.39 19.15 10.90
C TYR A 111 8.32 19.64 9.79
N THR A 112 9.50 19.03 9.70
CA THR A 112 10.41 19.23 8.57
C THR A 112 10.21 18.14 7.52
N VAL A 113 9.61 18.50 6.38
CA VAL A 113 9.38 17.59 5.23
C VAL A 113 10.14 18.14 4.03
N SER A 114 11.07 17.36 3.46
CA SER A 114 11.79 17.71 2.22
C SER A 114 12.39 19.13 2.22
N ASN A 115 13.23 19.45 3.21
CA ASN A 115 13.80 20.79 3.46
C ASN A 115 12.79 21.94 3.69
N ARG A 116 11.50 21.66 3.91
CA ARG A 116 10.50 22.66 4.33
C ARG A 116 10.03 22.44 5.76
N THR A 117 10.15 23.48 6.55
CA THR A 117 9.72 23.58 7.95
C THR A 117 8.27 24.05 7.98
N ILE A 118 7.32 23.14 8.20
CA ILE A 118 5.88 23.42 8.23
C ILE A 118 5.46 23.59 9.70
N THR A 119 5.34 24.85 10.12
CA THR A 119 4.85 25.26 11.44
C THR A 119 3.36 25.58 11.38
N ASN A 120 2.54 24.92 12.20
CA ASN A 120 1.10 25.15 12.27
C ASN A 120 0.58 24.75 13.66
N GLU A 121 -0.74 24.79 13.86
CA GLU A 121 -1.35 24.52 15.17
C GLU A 121 -2.65 23.73 14.99
N ASN A 122 -2.84 22.73 15.84
CA ASN A 122 -4.08 21.96 15.93
C ASN A 122 -4.93 22.51 17.08
N VAL A 123 -6.23 22.71 16.86
CA VAL A 123 -7.19 23.02 17.93
C VAL A 123 -8.05 21.79 18.18
N TYR A 124 -8.22 21.40 19.43
CA TYR A 124 -9.06 20.26 19.76
C TYR A 124 -9.83 20.43 21.07
N ALA A 125 -11.04 19.87 21.11
CA ALA A 125 -11.95 19.95 22.24
C ALA A 125 -12.50 18.58 22.61
N ILE A 126 -12.70 18.32 23.90
CA ILE A 126 -13.22 17.06 24.42
C ILE A 126 -14.60 17.30 25.06
N LEU A 127 -15.62 16.65 24.50
CA LEU A 127 -16.91 16.43 25.12
C LEU A 127 -16.83 15.13 25.93
N GLN A 128 -16.88 15.25 27.25
CA GLN A 128 -17.03 14.08 28.11
C GLN A 128 -18.45 13.53 27.98
N GLY A 129 -18.56 12.23 27.70
CA GLY A 129 -19.84 11.57 27.51
C GLY A 129 -20.65 11.53 28.81
N PRO A 130 -21.93 11.96 28.85
CA PRO A 130 -22.72 11.97 30.09
C PRO A 130 -22.97 10.58 30.70
N ARG A 131 -22.68 9.51 29.96
CA ARG A 131 -22.71 8.10 30.40
C ARG A 131 -21.38 7.38 30.14
N ALA A 132 -20.29 8.13 29.92
CA ALA A 132 -18.99 7.58 29.61
C ALA A 132 -18.13 7.50 30.88
N ASP A 133 -17.39 6.39 31.03
CA ASP A 133 -16.40 6.22 32.10
C ASP A 133 -15.03 6.86 31.74
N ALA A 134 -14.99 7.69 30.69
CA ALA A 134 -13.81 8.31 30.09
C ALA A 134 -12.70 7.31 29.65
N THR A 135 -13.04 6.04 29.53
CA THR A 135 -12.16 4.93 29.09
C THR A 135 -12.01 4.83 27.57
N GLU A 136 -12.95 5.39 26.82
CA GLU A 136 -13.05 5.29 25.36
C GLU A 136 -13.46 6.62 24.73
N ALA A 137 -12.95 6.90 23.54
CA ALA A 137 -13.24 8.12 22.78
C ALA A 137 -13.43 7.88 21.28
N ILE A 138 -14.22 8.73 20.63
CA ILE A 138 -14.41 8.78 19.17
C ILE A 138 -14.00 10.18 18.68
N VAL A 139 -13.31 10.27 17.54
CA VAL A 139 -12.81 11.54 16.99
C VAL A 139 -13.65 12.03 15.80
N LEU A 140 -14.13 13.27 15.86
CA LEU A 140 -14.69 14.01 14.72
C LEU A 140 -13.66 15.02 14.22
N ILE A 141 -13.21 14.87 12.98
CA ILE A 141 -12.13 15.67 12.39
C ILE A 141 -12.69 16.62 11.33
N GLY A 142 -12.32 17.90 11.41
CA GLY A 142 -12.56 18.90 10.38
C GLY A 142 -11.25 19.63 10.09
N ALA A 143 -10.43 19.10 9.19
CA ALA A 143 -9.17 19.73 8.79
C ALA A 143 -9.42 21.10 8.16
N TRP A 144 -8.64 22.11 8.54
CA TRP A 144 -8.81 23.49 8.04
C TRP A 144 -8.55 23.58 6.53
N LYS A 145 -7.49 22.91 6.07
CA LYS A 145 -7.20 22.66 4.66
C LYS A 145 -7.57 21.22 4.33
N ASN A 146 -8.20 21.01 3.18
CA ASN A 146 -8.57 19.68 2.72
C ASN A 146 -7.43 18.99 1.94
N MET A 147 -7.71 17.83 1.37
CA MET A 147 -6.73 17.03 0.61
C MET A 147 -6.31 17.67 -0.73
N ALA A 148 -6.98 18.75 -1.16
CA ALA A 148 -6.68 19.55 -2.34
C ALA A 148 -6.06 20.92 -2.00
N ASP A 149 -5.66 21.13 -0.73
CA ASP A 149 -5.16 22.39 -0.17
C ASP A 149 -6.18 23.56 -0.12
N GLU A 150 -7.46 23.28 -0.42
CA GLU A 150 -8.55 24.24 -0.32
C GLU A 150 -9.04 24.40 1.12
N VAL A 151 -9.64 25.55 1.45
CA VAL A 151 -10.16 25.80 2.80
C VAL A 151 -11.51 25.10 3.02
N ASN A 152 -11.56 24.18 3.97
CA ASN A 152 -12.71 23.37 4.36
C ASN A 152 -13.73 24.15 5.22
N ASN A 153 -14.22 25.27 4.68
CA ASN A 153 -15.06 26.23 5.41
C ASN A 153 -16.30 25.59 6.05
N SER A 154 -17.02 24.76 5.28
CA SER A 154 -18.24 24.13 5.77
C SER A 154 -17.97 22.89 6.62
N GLY A 155 -16.87 22.15 6.40
CA GLY A 155 -16.49 21.03 7.26
C GLY A 155 -16.14 21.49 8.68
N VAL A 156 -15.27 22.50 8.82
CA VAL A 156 -14.93 23.08 10.15
C VAL A 156 -16.18 23.64 10.84
N ALA A 157 -17.03 24.39 10.12
CA ALA A 157 -18.29 24.89 10.66
C ALA A 157 -19.24 23.76 11.10
N LEU A 158 -19.24 22.61 10.41
CA LEU A 158 -20.06 21.47 10.78
C LEU A 158 -19.55 20.81 12.05
N VAL A 159 -18.24 20.68 12.23
CA VAL A 159 -17.62 20.20 13.49
C VAL A 159 -17.97 21.12 14.66
N LEU A 160 -17.85 22.45 14.50
CA LEU A 160 -18.24 23.43 15.54
C LEU A 160 -19.73 23.35 15.90
N THR A 161 -20.60 23.10 14.91
CA THR A 161 -22.05 22.95 15.13
C THR A 161 -22.38 21.63 15.83
N LEU A 162 -21.79 20.53 15.37
CA LEU A 162 -21.97 19.20 15.95
C LEU A 162 -21.45 19.13 17.38
N ALA A 163 -20.35 19.83 17.71
CA ALA A 163 -19.86 19.96 19.09
C ALA A 163 -20.92 20.57 20.03
N ARG A 164 -21.49 21.71 19.63
CA ARG A 164 -22.59 22.37 20.37
C ARG A 164 -23.85 21.50 20.43
N TYR A 165 -24.17 20.79 19.36
CA TYR A 165 -25.35 19.93 19.26
C TYR A 165 -25.19 18.68 20.14
N PHE A 166 -24.10 17.92 20.01
CA PHE A 166 -23.82 16.71 20.80
C PHE A 166 -23.77 16.99 22.31
N LYS A 167 -23.24 18.16 22.74
CA LYS A 167 -23.24 18.59 24.15
C LYS A 167 -24.64 18.65 24.78
N ARG A 168 -25.71 18.80 23.97
CA ARG A 168 -27.12 18.83 24.43
C ARG A 168 -27.71 17.45 24.72
N TRP A 169 -27.10 16.38 24.22
CA TRP A 169 -27.62 15.02 24.33
C TRP A 169 -26.94 14.24 25.46
N SER A 170 -27.76 13.56 26.26
CA SER A 170 -27.33 12.73 27.39
C SER A 170 -27.15 11.24 27.03
N LEU A 171 -26.95 10.92 25.75
CA LEU A 171 -26.89 9.54 25.25
C LEU A 171 -25.47 8.98 25.14
N TRP A 172 -24.46 9.84 25.07
CA TRP A 172 -23.07 9.44 24.78
C TRP A 172 -22.46 8.64 25.93
N SER A 173 -22.03 7.42 25.61
CA SER A 173 -21.32 6.47 26.46
C SER A 173 -19.82 6.39 26.16
N LYS A 174 -19.36 7.12 25.14
CA LYS A 174 -17.94 7.41 24.87
C LYS A 174 -17.71 8.91 24.91
N ASP A 175 -16.48 9.33 25.20
CA ASP A 175 -16.06 10.71 25.01
C ASP A 175 -16.00 11.04 23.51
N ILE A 176 -16.23 12.29 23.14
CA ILE A 176 -16.13 12.74 21.75
C ILE A 176 -15.07 13.84 21.66
N ILE A 177 -14.07 13.62 20.82
CA ILE A 177 -12.99 14.56 20.56
C ILE A 177 -13.30 15.27 19.24
N PHE A 178 -13.41 16.59 19.27
CA PHE A 178 -13.50 17.43 18.08
C PHE A 178 -12.10 17.93 17.73
N LEU A 179 -11.57 17.54 16.59
CA LEU A 179 -10.22 17.86 16.14
C LEU A 179 -10.30 18.76 14.90
N VAL A 180 -9.74 19.96 14.98
CA VAL A 180 -9.59 20.90 13.87
C VAL A 180 -8.09 21.08 13.61
N PRO A 181 -7.48 20.17 12.81
CA PRO A 181 -6.07 20.26 12.49
C PRO A 181 -5.82 21.32 11.44
N GLY A 182 -4.66 21.97 11.53
CA GLY A 182 -4.30 23.07 10.62
C GLY A 182 -4.05 22.66 9.17
N ASP A 183 -3.86 21.37 8.91
CA ASP A 183 -3.74 20.70 7.61
C ASP A 183 -4.36 19.29 7.70
N SER A 184 -4.77 18.74 6.55
CA SER A 184 -5.37 17.41 6.42
C SER A 184 -4.45 16.28 6.85
N THR A 185 -3.17 16.28 6.45
CA THR A 185 -2.28 15.12 6.65
C THR A 185 -1.34 15.31 7.84
N ILE A 186 -0.50 16.35 7.81
CA ILE A 186 0.55 16.57 8.81
C ILE A 186 -0.06 16.92 10.17
N GLY A 187 -1.11 17.76 10.18
CA GLY A 187 -1.79 18.15 11.41
C GLY A 187 -2.47 16.97 12.12
N SER A 188 -3.16 16.12 11.36
CA SER A 188 -3.74 14.88 11.89
C SER A 188 -2.67 13.95 12.45
N GLN A 189 -1.57 13.73 11.73
CA GLN A 189 -0.46 12.91 12.21
C GLN A 189 0.16 13.45 13.51
N ALA A 190 0.51 14.74 13.54
CA ALA A 190 1.08 15.41 14.73
C ALA A 190 0.23 15.22 15.99
N TRP A 191 -1.10 15.19 15.83
CA TRP A 191 -2.03 15.01 16.94
C TRP A 191 -2.11 13.54 17.39
N VAL A 192 -2.18 12.59 16.46
CA VAL A 192 -2.29 11.15 16.77
C VAL A 192 -0.98 10.60 17.36
N ASP A 193 0.17 10.99 16.81
CA ASP A 193 1.49 10.63 17.35
C ASP A 193 1.60 11.08 18.82
N ALA A 194 1.17 12.32 19.11
CA ALA A 194 1.18 12.87 20.47
C ALA A 194 0.09 12.31 21.40
N TYR A 195 -0.98 11.75 20.84
CA TYR A 195 -1.99 11.00 21.61
C TYR A 195 -1.39 9.72 22.19
N HIS A 196 -0.62 9.00 21.36
CA HIS A 196 0.03 7.72 21.71
C HIS A 196 1.43 7.87 22.33
N GLU A 197 1.93 9.10 22.48
CA GLU A 197 3.25 9.41 23.07
C GLU A 197 4.44 8.94 22.22
N GLU A 198 4.23 8.79 20.91
CA GLU A 198 5.24 8.41 19.92
C GLU A 198 5.86 9.62 19.20
N HIS A 199 5.79 10.82 19.81
CA HIS A 199 6.26 12.08 19.21
C HIS A 199 7.57 12.60 19.80
N ASP A 200 8.39 13.27 18.99
CA ASP A 200 9.53 14.04 19.48
C ASP A 200 9.06 15.42 19.97
N GLN A 201 9.16 15.63 21.29
CA GLN A 201 8.79 16.87 22.00
C GLN A 201 9.54 18.12 21.51
N ARG A 202 10.62 17.98 20.74
CA ARG A 202 11.34 19.10 20.10
C ARG A 202 10.58 19.70 18.92
N TYR A 203 9.75 18.91 18.26
CA TYR A 203 9.05 19.26 17.03
C TYR A 203 7.53 19.32 17.22
N VAL A 204 6.98 18.53 18.14
CA VAL A 204 5.54 18.42 18.39
C VAL A 204 5.26 18.63 19.88
N GLU A 205 4.30 19.50 20.19
CA GLU A 205 3.88 19.70 21.58
C GLU A 205 3.09 18.48 22.10
N SER A 206 3.36 18.05 23.34
CA SER A 206 2.57 17.03 24.02
C SER A 206 1.14 17.50 24.30
N LEU A 207 0.16 16.62 24.14
CA LEU A 207 -1.26 16.95 24.36
C LEU A 207 -1.54 17.34 25.82
N LYS A 208 -2.08 18.55 26.02
CA LYS A 208 -2.40 19.13 27.34
C LYS A 208 -3.60 18.44 28.01
N ILE A 209 -4.52 17.93 27.19
CA ILE A 209 -5.67 17.11 27.60
C ILE A 209 -5.72 15.87 26.71
N LYS A 210 -6.07 14.73 27.31
CA LYS A 210 -6.34 13.44 26.64
C LYS A 210 -7.68 12.89 27.12
N SER A 211 -8.21 11.89 26.42
CA SER A 211 -9.35 11.08 26.85
C SER A 211 -8.93 9.60 26.84
N GLY A 212 -9.88 8.67 26.80
CA GLY A 212 -9.65 7.23 26.75
C GLY A 212 -9.08 6.71 25.42
N ALA A 213 -9.10 5.39 25.24
CA ALA A 213 -8.65 4.74 24.02
C ALA A 213 -9.50 5.18 22.81
N LEU A 214 -8.84 5.46 21.68
CA LEU A 214 -9.54 5.87 20.46
C LEU A 214 -10.19 4.65 19.80
N GLN A 215 -11.51 4.64 19.72
CA GLN A 215 -12.29 3.55 19.11
C GLN A 215 -12.52 3.73 17.61
N GLY A 216 -12.47 4.97 17.12
CA GLY A 216 -12.56 5.27 15.70
C GLY A 216 -12.54 6.77 15.43
N ALA A 217 -12.30 7.14 14.16
CA ALA A 217 -12.27 8.53 13.73
C ALA A 217 -13.05 8.76 12.43
N VAL A 218 -13.77 9.87 12.36
CA VAL A 218 -14.52 10.29 11.17
C VAL A 218 -14.08 11.70 10.81
N ALA A 219 -13.54 11.87 9.62
CA ALA A 219 -13.22 13.18 9.08
C ALA A 219 -14.29 13.65 8.09
N VAL A 220 -14.45 14.98 8.01
CA VAL A 220 -15.45 15.63 7.17
C VAL A 220 -14.79 16.69 6.30
N ASP A 221 -14.95 16.54 4.99
CA ASP A 221 -14.45 17.46 3.98
C ASP A 221 -15.64 18.01 3.17
N TYR A 222 -15.91 19.30 3.40
CA TYR A 222 -16.98 20.05 2.77
C TYR A 222 -16.45 21.47 2.49
N PRO A 223 -15.75 21.67 1.36
CA PRO A 223 -15.06 22.93 1.03
C PRO A 223 -16.00 24.07 0.61
N ALA A 224 -17.32 23.87 0.66
CA ALA A 224 -18.30 24.87 0.32
C ALA A 224 -18.09 26.19 1.08
N GLY A 225 -18.01 27.29 0.33
CA GLY A 225 -17.74 28.65 0.83
C GLY A 225 -18.87 29.25 1.68
N PRO A 226 -18.81 30.56 2.00
CA PRO A 226 -19.67 31.22 3.00
C PRO A 226 -21.17 31.14 2.68
N TRP A 227 -21.52 31.11 1.39
CA TRP A 227 -22.89 31.01 0.90
C TRP A 227 -23.46 29.58 0.90
N GLY A 228 -22.60 28.58 1.13
CA GLY A 228 -22.93 27.17 0.97
C GLY A 228 -22.95 26.71 -0.48
N HIS A 229 -22.88 25.40 -0.68
CA HIS A 229 -22.98 24.73 -1.96
C HIS A 229 -23.59 23.35 -1.70
N ARG A 230 -24.63 22.96 -2.44
CA ARG A 230 -25.23 21.64 -2.26
C ARG A 230 -24.32 20.55 -2.81
N TYR A 231 -24.62 19.31 -2.51
CA TYR A 231 -23.89 18.18 -3.07
C TYR A 231 -24.85 17.08 -3.55
N ASP A 232 -24.35 16.23 -4.42
CA ASP A 232 -25.10 15.10 -4.99
C ASP A 232 -24.67 13.78 -4.36
N LYS A 233 -23.35 13.59 -4.20
CA LYS A 233 -22.75 12.31 -3.80
C LYS A 233 -21.77 12.50 -2.64
N LEU A 234 -21.61 11.45 -1.83
CA LEU A 234 -20.63 11.38 -0.77
C LEU A 234 -19.48 10.47 -1.19
N HIS A 235 -18.30 11.03 -1.41
CA HIS A 235 -17.10 10.27 -1.68
C HIS A 235 -16.46 9.83 -0.37
N ILE A 236 -16.42 8.52 -0.15
CA ILE A 236 -15.81 7.93 1.03
C ILE A 236 -14.35 7.63 0.71
N VAL A 237 -13.44 8.33 1.38
CA VAL A 237 -12.00 8.07 1.30
C VAL A 237 -11.60 7.22 2.50
N TYR A 238 -10.98 6.08 2.22
CA TYR A 238 -10.67 5.04 3.20
C TYR A 238 -9.25 4.48 3.05
N ASP A 239 -8.48 4.90 2.03
CA ASP A 239 -7.13 4.40 1.79
C ASP A 239 -6.17 4.96 2.85
N GLY A 240 -5.57 4.08 3.66
CA GLY A 240 -4.58 4.42 4.67
C GLY A 240 -3.14 4.42 4.13
N VAL A 241 -2.21 4.89 4.97
CA VAL A 241 -0.78 4.81 4.66
C VAL A 241 -0.33 3.36 4.49
N ASN A 242 0.65 3.13 3.61
CA ASN A 242 1.20 1.80 3.30
C ASN A 242 0.15 0.76 2.85
N GLY A 243 -0.98 1.20 2.29
CA GLY A 243 -2.05 0.33 1.82
C GLY A 243 -2.88 -0.33 2.94
N GLN A 244 -2.78 0.18 4.17
CA GLN A 244 -3.67 -0.22 5.25
C GLN A 244 -5.10 0.27 4.99
N LEU A 245 -6.09 -0.47 5.48
CA LEU A 245 -7.52 -0.18 5.30
C LEU A 245 -8.22 -0.21 6.66
N PRO A 246 -9.21 0.68 6.89
CA PRO A 246 -10.08 0.56 8.04
C PRO A 246 -10.97 -0.67 7.91
N ASN A 247 -11.48 -1.15 9.04
CA ASN A 247 -12.41 -2.26 9.09
C ASN A 247 -13.63 -2.02 8.17
N LEU A 248 -13.94 -3.01 7.33
CA LEU A 248 -15.00 -2.93 6.33
C LEU A 248 -16.38 -2.58 6.93
N ASP A 249 -16.65 -2.92 8.19
CA ASP A 249 -17.93 -2.57 8.84
C ASP A 249 -18.10 -1.07 9.11
N LEU A 250 -17.01 -0.32 9.32
CA LEU A 250 -17.06 1.15 9.41
C LEU A 250 -17.50 1.75 8.06
N PHE A 251 -16.89 1.28 6.96
CA PHE A 251 -17.27 1.66 5.60
C PHE A 251 -18.73 1.30 5.28
N ASN A 252 -19.14 0.06 5.58
CA ASN A 252 -20.50 -0.43 5.33
C ASN A 252 -21.55 0.32 6.14
N THR A 253 -21.23 0.71 7.37
CA THR A 253 -22.09 1.53 8.24
C THR A 253 -22.37 2.89 7.61
N VAL A 254 -21.35 3.57 7.05
CA VAL A 254 -21.54 4.83 6.33
C VAL A 254 -22.38 4.65 5.07
N VAL A 255 -22.07 3.64 4.23
CA VAL A 255 -22.85 3.39 3.02
C VAL A 255 -24.32 3.11 3.35
N ASN A 256 -24.60 2.36 4.40
CA ASN A 256 -25.97 2.05 4.82
C ASN A 256 -26.72 3.28 5.37
N ILE A 257 -26.06 4.11 6.20
CA ILE A 257 -26.65 5.35 6.72
C ILE A 257 -26.90 6.36 5.60
N ALA A 258 -25.88 6.66 4.79
CA ALA A 258 -25.96 7.66 3.73
C ALA A 258 -26.99 7.26 2.66
N ASN A 259 -26.89 6.04 2.12
CA ASN A 259 -27.76 5.57 1.04
C ASN A 259 -29.16 5.18 1.55
N GLY A 260 -29.23 4.45 2.66
CA GLY A 260 -30.48 3.88 3.19
C GLY A 260 -31.32 4.87 4.01
N GLN A 261 -30.69 5.68 4.86
CA GLN A 261 -31.40 6.61 5.76
C GLN A 261 -31.51 8.03 5.19
N MET A 262 -30.47 8.51 4.49
CA MET A 262 -30.40 9.89 3.99
C MET A 262 -30.64 10.02 2.47
N GLY A 263 -30.69 8.91 1.73
CA GLY A 263 -30.86 8.90 0.26
C GLY A 263 -29.64 9.39 -0.53
N VAL A 264 -28.51 9.62 0.12
CA VAL A 264 -27.26 10.11 -0.48
C VAL A 264 -26.52 8.96 -1.16
N SER A 265 -26.15 9.13 -2.43
CA SER A 265 -25.35 8.12 -3.13
C SER A 265 -23.88 8.17 -2.70
N CYS A 266 -23.30 7.01 -2.39
CA CYS A 266 -21.90 6.88 -2.01
C CYS A 266 -21.04 6.52 -3.23
N VAL A 267 -19.86 7.14 -3.33
CA VAL A 267 -18.85 6.84 -4.36
C VAL A 267 -17.50 6.57 -3.71
N ILE A 268 -16.63 5.86 -4.43
CA ILE A 268 -15.29 5.47 -4.00
C ILE A 268 -14.30 5.61 -5.16
N GLN A 269 -13.00 5.69 -4.86
CA GLN A 269 -11.91 5.67 -5.85
C GLN A 269 -12.08 6.68 -7.01
N ARG A 270 -12.67 7.85 -6.72
CA ARG A 270 -13.01 8.91 -7.68
C ARG A 270 -13.79 8.38 -8.91
N MET A 271 -14.67 7.40 -8.69
CA MET A 271 -15.61 6.86 -9.67
C MET A 271 -16.97 7.53 -9.46
N TRP A 272 -17.13 8.75 -10.02
CA TRP A 272 -18.31 9.59 -9.80
C TRP A 272 -19.60 9.00 -10.32
N ASP A 273 -19.53 8.34 -11.48
CA ASP A 273 -20.62 7.58 -12.05
C ASP A 273 -20.19 6.11 -12.15
N HIS A 274 -21.02 5.22 -11.60
CA HIS A 274 -20.72 3.80 -11.49
C HIS A 274 -22.01 2.99 -11.60
N SER A 275 -22.29 2.45 -12.79
CA SER A 275 -23.52 1.68 -13.11
C SER A 275 -23.50 0.21 -12.65
N ASP A 276 -22.57 -0.17 -11.78
CA ASP A 276 -22.30 -1.56 -11.34
C ASP A 276 -21.91 -2.50 -12.50
N SER A 277 -21.40 -1.96 -13.61
CA SER A 277 -20.94 -2.76 -14.75
C SER A 277 -19.58 -3.43 -14.47
N TYR A 278 -19.33 -4.57 -15.12
CA TYR A 278 -18.05 -5.29 -14.99
C TYR A 278 -16.82 -4.40 -15.28
N LYS A 279 -16.90 -3.53 -16.30
CA LYS A 279 -15.81 -2.62 -16.66
C LYS A 279 -15.52 -1.60 -15.56
N GLU A 280 -16.56 -1.00 -14.99
CA GLU A 280 -16.41 -0.02 -13.90
C GLU A 280 -15.91 -0.70 -12.63
N ARG A 281 -16.45 -1.86 -12.24
CA ARG A 281 -15.95 -2.65 -11.11
C ARG A 281 -14.46 -2.99 -11.24
N LEU A 282 -14.03 -3.43 -12.43
CA LEU A 282 -12.62 -3.71 -12.72
C LEU A 282 -11.76 -2.43 -12.61
N GLN A 283 -12.26 -1.30 -13.12
CA GLN A 283 -11.59 0.00 -13.02
C GLN A 283 -11.48 0.49 -11.56
N THR A 284 -12.55 0.35 -10.76
CA THR A 284 -12.58 0.63 -9.32
C THR A 284 -11.57 -0.24 -8.58
N MET A 285 -11.56 -1.54 -8.85
CA MET A 285 -10.62 -2.50 -8.26
C MET A 285 -9.17 -2.15 -8.58
N LEU A 286 -8.85 -1.88 -9.86
CA LEU A 286 -7.50 -1.54 -10.29
C LEU A 286 -7.04 -0.19 -9.71
N ARG A 287 -7.93 0.81 -9.64
CA ARG A 287 -7.64 2.10 -8.97
C ARG A 287 -7.35 1.90 -7.48
N GLY A 288 -8.18 1.13 -6.77
CA GLY A 288 -7.95 0.79 -5.36
C GLY A 288 -6.63 0.05 -5.13
N MET A 289 -6.33 -0.97 -5.97
CA MET A 289 -5.06 -1.69 -5.91
C MET A 289 -3.84 -0.80 -6.17
N LEU A 290 -3.94 0.15 -7.10
CA LEU A 290 -2.87 1.12 -7.37
C LEU A 290 -2.71 2.14 -6.23
N SER A 291 -3.82 2.67 -5.70
CA SER A 291 -3.84 3.58 -4.54
C SER A 291 -3.18 2.93 -3.31
N GLN A 292 -3.62 1.72 -2.96
CA GLN A 292 -3.08 0.93 -1.85
C GLN A 292 -1.60 0.55 -2.09
N GLY A 293 -1.24 0.16 -3.31
CA GLY A 293 0.12 -0.21 -3.68
C GLY A 293 1.10 0.98 -3.68
N LEU A 294 0.62 2.20 -3.92
CA LEU A 294 1.38 3.44 -3.75
C LEU A 294 1.48 3.86 -2.27
N GLY A 295 0.54 3.45 -1.42
CA GLY A 295 0.62 3.60 0.04
C GLY A 295 0.65 5.03 0.59
N HIS A 296 0.21 6.02 -0.20
CA HIS A 296 0.24 7.43 0.19
C HIS A 296 -0.83 7.75 1.25
N ALA A 297 -0.54 8.71 2.14
CA ALA A 297 -1.56 9.29 3.01
C ALA A 297 -2.60 10.03 2.14
N THR A 298 -3.82 9.52 2.06
CA THR A 298 -4.85 10.12 1.19
C THR A 298 -5.62 11.24 1.87
N GLY A 299 -5.70 11.24 3.21
CA GLY A 299 -6.38 12.29 3.96
C GLY A 299 -6.20 12.17 5.49
N PRO A 300 -6.98 12.92 6.28
CA PRO A 300 -6.83 13.01 7.74
C PRO A 300 -7.09 11.70 8.48
N HIS A 301 -7.90 10.80 7.90
CA HIS A 301 -8.11 9.45 8.43
C HIS A 301 -6.85 8.57 8.33
N SER A 302 -6.01 8.78 7.32
CA SER A 302 -4.87 7.89 7.02
C SER A 302 -3.84 7.82 8.16
N SER A 303 -3.75 8.86 9.01
CA SER A 303 -2.86 8.93 10.17
C SER A 303 -3.31 8.11 11.38
N PHE A 304 -4.59 7.74 11.45
CA PHE A 304 -5.19 7.01 12.58
C PHE A 304 -5.05 5.50 12.45
N ILE A 305 -5.12 5.00 11.21
CA ILE A 305 -5.12 3.56 10.88
C ILE A 305 -3.86 2.81 11.40
N PRO A 306 -2.62 3.37 11.34
CA PRO A 306 -1.42 2.73 11.90
C PRO A 306 -1.50 2.42 13.40
N TYR A 307 -2.27 3.21 14.15
CA TYR A 307 -2.49 3.03 15.59
C TYR A 307 -3.68 2.10 15.90
N HIS A 308 -4.14 1.33 14.90
CA HIS A 308 -5.34 0.49 14.97
C HIS A 308 -6.63 1.25 15.30
N VAL A 309 -6.68 2.55 14.97
CA VAL A 309 -7.87 3.38 15.09
C VAL A 309 -8.55 3.47 13.72
N ASP A 310 -9.64 2.72 13.56
CA ASP A 310 -10.38 2.68 12.30
C ASP A 310 -10.95 4.05 11.92
N ALA A 311 -10.59 4.52 10.73
CA ALA A 311 -10.87 5.89 10.32
C ALA A 311 -11.21 6.04 8.84
N ILE A 312 -12.10 6.99 8.54
CA ILE A 312 -12.56 7.34 7.19
C ILE A 312 -12.79 8.84 7.03
N THR A 313 -12.67 9.34 5.79
CA THR A 313 -13.01 10.74 5.43
C THR A 313 -14.23 10.78 4.52
N LEU A 314 -15.20 11.63 4.86
CA LEU A 314 -16.43 11.86 4.10
C LEU A 314 -16.32 13.17 3.32
N VAL A 315 -16.28 13.08 1.99
CA VAL A 315 -16.07 14.23 1.09
C VAL A 315 -17.35 14.50 0.30
N THR A 316 -17.86 15.72 0.31
CA THR A 316 -19.00 16.13 -0.51
C THR A 316 -18.61 16.35 -1.96
N VAL A 317 -19.34 15.78 -2.94
CA VAL A 317 -19.02 15.91 -4.37
C VAL A 317 -20.27 16.21 -5.21
N GLY A 318 -20.07 17.00 -6.27
CA GLY A 318 -21.10 17.41 -7.23
C GLY A 318 -21.95 18.59 -6.75
N ASP A 319 -22.93 18.97 -7.55
CA ASP A 319 -24.04 19.87 -7.17
C ASP A 319 -25.34 19.06 -7.28
N GLY A 320 -26.25 19.23 -6.31
CA GLY A 320 -27.37 18.33 -6.14
C GLY A 320 -28.41 18.81 -5.12
N TRP A 321 -29.15 17.88 -4.54
CA TRP A 321 -30.27 18.19 -3.64
C TRP A 321 -29.90 18.13 -2.15
N HIS A 322 -28.74 17.57 -1.80
CA HIS A 322 -28.31 17.41 -0.41
C HIS A 322 -27.55 18.64 0.11
N ASP A 323 -27.67 18.86 1.41
CA ASP A 323 -27.21 20.06 2.11
C ASP A 323 -26.40 19.74 3.37
N GLU A 324 -25.85 20.77 4.02
CA GLU A 324 -25.25 20.70 5.35
C GLU A 324 -26.04 19.91 6.40
N MET A 325 -27.38 19.99 6.37
CA MET A 325 -28.23 19.27 7.34
C MET A 325 -28.24 17.78 7.05
N THR A 326 -28.23 17.38 5.77
CA THR A 326 -28.13 15.98 5.35
C THR A 326 -26.79 15.38 5.77
N LEU A 327 -25.68 16.11 5.58
CA LEU A 327 -24.36 15.68 6.00
C LEU A 327 -24.27 15.58 7.54
N GLY A 328 -24.77 16.58 8.26
CA GLY A 328 -24.81 16.59 9.72
C GLY A 328 -25.64 15.45 10.33
N LYS A 329 -26.76 15.06 9.70
CA LYS A 329 -27.54 13.87 10.08
C LYS A 329 -26.77 12.57 9.81
N THR A 330 -26.08 12.48 8.67
CA THR A 330 -25.22 11.32 8.34
C THR A 330 -24.16 11.12 9.43
N ILE A 331 -23.50 12.20 9.85
CA ILE A 331 -22.49 12.18 10.91
C ILE A 331 -23.14 11.89 12.28
N GLU A 332 -24.29 12.50 12.62
CA GLU A 332 -25.02 12.18 13.86
C GLU A 332 -25.34 10.68 13.97
N SER A 333 -25.87 10.08 12.90
CA SER A 333 -26.22 8.65 12.86
C SER A 333 -24.98 7.77 12.97
N LEU A 334 -23.89 8.14 12.29
CA LEU A 334 -22.61 7.43 12.35
C LEU A 334 -22.01 7.46 13.76
N PHE A 335 -22.01 8.63 14.43
CA PHE A 335 -21.56 8.74 15.82
C PHE A 335 -22.44 7.96 16.79
N ARG A 336 -23.76 7.89 16.56
CA ARG A 336 -24.66 7.02 17.34
C ARG A 336 -24.32 5.54 17.14
N SER A 337 -24.01 5.10 15.92
CA SER A 337 -23.54 3.74 15.64
C SER A 337 -22.21 3.41 16.30
N LEU A 338 -21.21 4.29 16.19
CA LEU A 338 -19.90 4.13 16.84
C LEU A 338 -19.99 4.13 18.37
N ASN A 339 -20.89 4.94 18.94
CA ASN A 339 -21.12 5.02 20.38
C ASN A 339 -21.64 3.68 20.97
N ASN A 340 -22.33 2.87 20.17
CA ASN A 340 -22.89 1.58 20.59
C ASN A 340 -21.89 0.42 20.59
N LEU A 341 -20.73 0.55 19.92
CA LEU A 341 -19.67 -0.46 19.98
C LEU A 341 -19.23 -0.71 21.43
N LEU A 342 -18.99 -1.97 21.79
CA LEU A 342 -18.50 -2.34 23.14
C LEU A 342 -17.03 -2.78 23.14
N GLU A 343 -16.46 -3.00 21.95
CA GLU A 343 -15.08 -3.40 21.71
C GLU A 343 -14.59 -2.73 20.41
N HIS A 344 -13.27 -2.78 20.17
CA HIS A 344 -12.69 -2.36 18.90
C HIS A 344 -13.24 -3.24 17.75
N PHE A 345 -13.24 -2.73 16.52
CA PHE A 345 -13.71 -3.51 15.38
C PHE A 345 -12.86 -4.78 15.19
N HIS A 346 -13.48 -5.95 15.32
CA HIS A 346 -12.76 -7.23 15.16
C HIS A 346 -13.46 -8.25 14.26
N GLN A 347 -14.79 -8.17 14.10
CA GLN A 347 -15.56 -9.22 13.44
C GLN A 347 -15.45 -9.23 11.90
N SER A 348 -15.16 -8.08 11.28
CA SER A 348 -15.20 -7.89 9.82
C SER A 348 -13.81 -7.63 9.20
N PHE A 349 -13.75 -7.55 7.87
CA PHE A 349 -12.50 -7.66 7.12
C PHE A 349 -11.64 -6.39 7.17
N PHE A 350 -10.34 -6.57 7.41
CA PHE A 350 -9.30 -5.53 7.22
C PHE A 350 -8.60 -5.60 5.86
N PHE A 351 -8.73 -6.73 5.14
CA PHE A 351 -8.09 -6.94 3.83
C PHE A 351 -9.17 -7.27 2.79
N TYR A 352 -9.51 -6.27 1.98
CA TYR A 352 -10.57 -6.34 0.97
C TYR A 352 -10.27 -5.42 -0.21
N LEU A 353 -10.84 -5.75 -1.38
CA LEU A 353 -10.90 -4.87 -2.53
C LEU A 353 -12.36 -4.45 -2.74
N LEU A 354 -12.64 -3.15 -2.68
CA LEU A 354 -13.96 -2.64 -3.05
C LEU A 354 -14.09 -2.58 -4.57
N LEU A 355 -15.22 -3.09 -5.07
CA LEU A 355 -15.63 -2.98 -6.47
C LEU A 355 -16.68 -1.88 -6.67
N GLN A 356 -17.46 -1.61 -5.62
CA GLN A 356 -18.53 -0.62 -5.56
C GLN A 356 -18.82 -0.30 -4.07
N ASP A 357 -19.60 0.74 -3.78
CA ASP A 357 -20.15 1.04 -2.44
C ASP A 357 -20.81 -0.17 -1.77
N LYS A 358 -21.49 -1.02 -2.55
CA LYS A 358 -22.23 -2.20 -2.06
C LYS A 358 -21.61 -3.54 -2.42
N ARG A 359 -20.36 -3.58 -2.91
CA ARG A 359 -19.73 -4.82 -3.41
C ARG A 359 -18.23 -4.88 -3.16
N PHE A 360 -17.77 -5.99 -2.60
CA PHE A 360 -16.36 -6.22 -2.25
C PHE A 360 -15.88 -7.64 -2.57
N VAL A 361 -14.56 -7.80 -2.60
CA VAL A 361 -13.82 -9.06 -2.74
C VAL A 361 -12.94 -9.21 -1.51
N SER A 362 -13.05 -10.31 -0.78
CA SER A 362 -12.27 -10.53 0.45
C SER A 362 -10.88 -11.11 0.16
N ILE A 363 -9.96 -11.00 1.12
CA ILE A 363 -8.62 -11.59 1.03
C ILE A 363 -8.63 -13.06 0.58
N GLY A 364 -9.52 -13.90 1.10
CA GLY A 364 -9.61 -15.32 0.71
C GLY A 364 -9.91 -15.55 -0.77
N THR A 365 -10.52 -14.58 -1.46
CA THR A 365 -10.85 -14.66 -2.90
C THR A 365 -9.78 -14.08 -3.83
N TYR A 366 -9.08 -13.01 -3.43
CA TYR A 366 -8.02 -12.40 -4.27
C TYR A 366 -6.60 -12.88 -3.95
N LEU A 367 -6.33 -13.31 -2.71
CA LEU A 367 -4.98 -13.75 -2.29
C LEU A 367 -4.42 -14.91 -3.14
N PRO A 368 -5.20 -15.94 -3.56
CA PRO A 368 -4.68 -17.01 -4.42
C PRO A 368 -4.09 -16.49 -5.74
N SER A 369 -4.69 -15.44 -6.32
CA SER A 369 -4.16 -14.78 -7.53
C SER A 369 -2.81 -14.11 -7.26
N ALA A 370 -2.74 -13.28 -6.21
CA ALA A 370 -1.51 -12.60 -5.81
C ALA A 370 -0.39 -13.61 -5.48
N MET A 371 -0.72 -14.72 -4.84
CA MET A 371 0.23 -15.80 -4.55
C MET A 371 0.69 -16.53 -5.82
N LEU A 372 -0.19 -16.81 -6.78
CA LEU A 372 0.20 -17.41 -8.06
C LEU A 372 1.18 -16.51 -8.83
N ILE A 373 0.93 -15.20 -8.83
CA ILE A 373 1.87 -14.21 -9.39
C ILE A 373 3.18 -14.23 -8.59
N ALA A 374 3.17 -14.19 -7.26
CA ALA A 374 4.40 -14.23 -6.45
C ALA A 374 5.23 -15.51 -6.67
N ILE A 375 4.57 -16.67 -6.75
CA ILE A 375 5.20 -17.98 -6.99
C ILE A 375 5.95 -18.04 -8.33
N ASN A 376 5.52 -17.27 -9.34
CA ASN A 376 6.20 -17.21 -10.63
C ASN A 376 7.69 -16.83 -10.47
N PHE A 377 7.98 -15.85 -9.60
CA PHE A 377 9.31 -15.32 -9.37
C PHE A 377 10.20 -16.35 -8.65
N SER A 378 9.64 -17.06 -7.67
CA SER A 378 10.32 -18.16 -6.98
C SER A 378 10.69 -19.30 -7.93
N ILE A 379 9.77 -19.69 -8.83
CA ILE A 379 10.03 -20.71 -9.86
C ILE A 379 11.12 -20.24 -10.83
N ALA A 380 11.05 -18.99 -11.30
CA ALA A 380 12.06 -18.42 -12.20
C ALA A 380 13.45 -18.34 -11.53
N ALA A 381 13.52 -17.87 -10.29
CA ALA A 381 14.76 -17.80 -9.50
C ALA A 381 15.38 -19.19 -9.30
N MET A 382 14.58 -20.20 -8.91
CA MET A 382 15.05 -21.59 -8.80
C MET A 382 15.53 -22.14 -10.15
N ALA A 383 14.84 -21.84 -11.26
CA ALA A 383 15.24 -22.27 -12.59
C ALA A 383 16.60 -21.68 -13.01
N LEU A 384 16.82 -20.38 -12.76
CA LEU A 384 18.08 -19.71 -13.01
C LEU A 384 19.21 -20.24 -12.10
N TRP A 385 18.92 -20.53 -10.84
CA TRP A 385 19.85 -21.13 -9.87
C TRP A 385 20.27 -22.57 -10.22
N VAL A 386 19.35 -23.37 -10.77
CA VAL A 386 19.68 -24.71 -11.29
C VAL A 386 20.46 -24.60 -12.61
N LYS A 387 20.11 -23.65 -13.48
CA LYS A 387 20.83 -23.40 -14.74
C LYS A 387 22.27 -22.94 -14.52
N SER A 388 22.54 -22.10 -13.52
CA SER A 388 23.89 -21.65 -13.18
C SER A 388 24.77 -22.73 -12.52
N GLY A 389 24.17 -23.82 -12.04
CA GLY A 389 24.85 -24.96 -11.43
C GLY A 389 25.08 -26.15 -12.38
N ARG A 390 25.10 -25.93 -13.71
CA ARG A 390 25.40 -26.93 -14.75
C ARG A 390 26.50 -26.42 -15.68
N ALA A 391 27.47 -27.28 -16.01
CA ALA A 391 28.43 -27.00 -17.06
C ALA A 391 27.74 -26.90 -18.43
N THR A 392 28.20 -25.98 -19.28
CA THR A 392 27.62 -25.71 -20.61
C THR A 392 27.96 -26.81 -21.63
N GLU A 393 29.00 -27.60 -21.38
CA GLU A 393 29.47 -28.62 -22.31
C GLU A 393 28.55 -29.86 -22.36
N PRO A 394 28.25 -30.38 -23.57
CA PRO A 394 27.50 -31.61 -23.70
C PRO A 394 28.39 -32.82 -23.34
N ILE A 395 28.13 -33.44 -22.18
CA ILE A 395 28.73 -34.74 -21.83
C ILE A 395 28.50 -35.72 -23.00
N PRO A 396 29.56 -36.29 -23.60
CA PRO A 396 29.41 -37.31 -24.63
C PRO A 396 28.66 -38.50 -24.06
N ASN A 397 27.61 -38.96 -24.75
CA ASN A 397 26.89 -40.15 -24.32
C ASN A 397 27.83 -41.37 -24.46
N PRO A 398 28.17 -42.10 -23.37
CA PRO A 398 29.19 -43.16 -23.41
C PRO A 398 28.83 -44.35 -24.32
N ALA A 399 27.58 -44.42 -24.81
CA ALA A 399 27.13 -45.40 -25.80
C ALA A 399 27.04 -44.86 -27.25
N SER A 400 27.55 -43.64 -27.54
CA SER A 400 27.41 -43.00 -28.86
C SER A 400 28.51 -43.41 -29.85
N THR A 401 28.31 -44.53 -30.55
CA THR A 401 29.17 -44.99 -31.65
C THR A 401 28.95 -44.21 -32.96
N LYS A 402 29.50 -42.99 -33.06
CA LYS A 402 29.64 -42.28 -34.35
C LYS A 402 31.08 -41.78 -34.54
N PRO A 403 31.76 -42.12 -35.65
CA PRO A 403 33.15 -41.72 -35.86
C PRO A 403 33.26 -40.23 -36.18
N GLN A 404 34.25 -39.57 -35.58
CA GLN A 404 34.61 -38.18 -35.89
C GLN A 404 35.28 -38.10 -37.26
N LYS A 405 34.91 -37.09 -38.07
CA LYS A 405 35.70 -36.64 -39.22
C LYS A 405 36.70 -35.57 -38.76
N PRO A 406 37.96 -35.60 -39.21
CA PRO A 406 38.96 -34.61 -38.81
C PRO A 406 38.62 -33.23 -39.39
N SER A 407 38.81 -32.19 -38.57
CA SER A 407 38.62 -30.80 -38.95
C SER A 407 39.79 -30.29 -39.80
N SER A 408 39.48 -29.75 -40.98
CA SER A 408 40.45 -29.04 -41.81
C SER A 408 40.72 -27.64 -41.24
N SER A 409 41.95 -27.39 -40.80
CA SER A 409 42.42 -26.04 -40.51
C SER A 409 42.61 -25.25 -41.80
N LYS A 410 42.09 -24.02 -41.84
CA LYS A 410 42.50 -22.99 -42.82
C LYS A 410 43.64 -22.17 -42.21
N PRO A 411 44.74 -21.91 -42.92
CA PRO A 411 45.84 -21.10 -42.39
C PRO A 411 45.50 -19.60 -42.48
N ALA A 412 45.93 -18.85 -41.47
CA ALA A 412 45.99 -17.39 -41.52
C ALA A 412 47.16 -16.93 -42.40
N ALA A 413 47.04 -15.77 -43.04
CA ALA A 413 48.03 -15.24 -43.95
C ALA A 413 48.88 -14.15 -43.27
N GLU A 414 50.20 -14.29 -43.33
CA GLU A 414 51.15 -13.16 -43.25
C GLU A 414 52.46 -13.53 -43.96
N LYS A 415 53.19 -12.52 -44.44
CA LYS A 415 54.27 -12.62 -45.43
C LYS A 415 55.16 -11.35 -45.33
N PRO A 416 56.42 -11.37 -45.80
CA PRO A 416 57.54 -12.22 -45.38
C PRO A 416 58.80 -11.41 -45.02
N THR A 417 59.79 -12.03 -44.36
CA THR A 417 61.20 -11.59 -44.49
C THR A 417 62.16 -12.79 -44.48
N GLN A 418 63.13 -12.78 -45.39
CA GLN A 418 64.31 -13.66 -45.48
C GLN A 418 65.38 -13.20 -44.44
N SER A 419 66.47 -13.87 -44.03
CA SER A 419 67.12 -15.18 -44.25
C SER A 419 67.87 -15.55 -42.92
N SER A 420 68.83 -16.46 -42.76
CA SER A 420 69.60 -17.39 -43.64
C SER A 420 70.22 -18.52 -42.80
N GLU A 421 70.52 -19.63 -43.48
CA GLU A 421 71.71 -20.52 -43.37
C GLU A 421 72.54 -20.57 -42.07
N ASP A 422 72.55 -21.74 -41.41
CA ASP A 422 73.69 -22.68 -41.24
C ASP A 422 73.22 -23.86 -40.35
N LYS A 423 73.33 -25.15 -40.76
CA LYS A 423 74.49 -26.07 -40.59
C LYS A 423 74.92 -26.25 -39.12
N GLU A 424 75.19 -27.46 -38.60
CA GLU A 424 75.39 -28.79 -39.18
C GLU A 424 75.33 -29.86 -38.05
N SER A 425 75.18 -31.16 -38.37
CA SER A 425 75.53 -32.36 -37.54
C SER A 425 74.87 -32.55 -36.15
N GLU A 426 74.65 -33.74 -35.56
CA GLU A 426 74.67 -35.17 -35.95
C GLU A 426 73.72 -35.89 -34.91
N ASN A 427 72.90 -36.87 -35.27
CA ASN A 427 73.18 -38.33 -35.22
C ASN A 427 73.76 -38.86 -33.88
N GLU A 428 73.35 -40.00 -33.29
CA GLU A 428 72.41 -41.07 -33.72
C GLU A 428 72.05 -42.01 -32.52
N ASN A 429 71.32 -43.12 -32.78
CA ASN A 429 70.91 -44.23 -31.89
C ASN A 429 69.80 -43.91 -30.86
N ALA A 430 68.53 -44.32 -31.01
CA ALA A 430 67.88 -45.46 -31.70
C ALA A 430 67.96 -46.83 -30.98
N LYS A 431 66.84 -47.20 -30.34
CA LYS A 431 66.20 -48.54 -30.25
C LYS A 431 64.88 -48.38 -29.48
N GLU A 432 63.72 -48.15 -30.09
CA GLU A 432 62.95 -48.92 -31.09
C GLU A 432 61.95 -49.90 -30.46
N LYS A 433 60.64 -49.56 -30.60
CA LYS A 433 59.43 -50.42 -30.62
C LYS A 433 59.03 -51.17 -29.32
N ASP A 434 57.74 -51.43 -29.06
CA ASP A 434 56.54 -51.19 -29.87
C ASP A 434 55.26 -50.90 -29.06
N SER A 435 54.28 -50.30 -29.75
CA SER A 435 52.83 -50.26 -29.52
C SER A 435 52.22 -50.62 -28.14
N ILE A 436 51.37 -49.73 -27.61
CA ILE A 436 49.90 -49.86 -27.64
C ILE A 436 49.28 -48.49 -27.35
N VAL A 437 48.46 -47.99 -28.29
CA VAL A 437 47.60 -46.82 -28.07
C VAL A 437 46.42 -47.27 -27.21
N LYS A 438 46.37 -46.84 -25.95
CA LYS A 438 45.15 -46.97 -25.14
C LYS A 438 44.12 -45.95 -25.62
N ALA A 439 42.91 -46.43 -25.90
CA ALA A 439 41.76 -45.58 -26.15
C ALA A 439 41.38 -44.80 -24.89
N ASP A 440 40.85 -43.59 -25.06
CA ASP A 440 40.22 -42.83 -23.97
C ASP A 440 38.98 -43.58 -23.46
N GLU A 441 39.14 -44.30 -22.34
CA GLU A 441 38.01 -44.82 -21.57
C GLU A 441 37.23 -43.64 -20.95
N PRO A 442 35.88 -43.69 -20.91
CA PRO A 442 35.09 -42.65 -20.27
C PRO A 442 35.42 -42.61 -18.78
N ALA A 443 36.16 -41.59 -18.35
CA ALA A 443 36.76 -41.57 -17.03
C ALA A 443 35.69 -41.64 -15.93
N THR A 444 35.62 -42.79 -15.25
CA THR A 444 34.78 -43.05 -14.10
C THR A 444 35.59 -42.94 -12.80
N GLU A 445 34.88 -42.67 -11.72
CA GLU A 445 35.41 -42.50 -10.37
C GLU A 445 34.61 -43.39 -9.42
N LEU A 446 35.32 -44.10 -8.54
CA LEU A 446 34.72 -44.93 -7.50
C LEU A 446 34.51 -44.05 -6.27
N VAL A 447 33.24 -43.74 -5.99
CA VAL A 447 32.86 -43.00 -4.78
C VAL A 447 32.40 -44.00 -3.73
N GLU A 448 33.12 -44.07 -2.61
CA GLU A 448 32.74 -44.85 -1.44
C GLU A 448 32.10 -43.94 -0.40
N LYS A 449 30.93 -44.35 0.11
CA LYS A 449 30.33 -43.72 1.30
C LYS A 449 29.55 -44.76 2.09
N ASP A 450 29.75 -44.76 3.41
CA ASP A 450 29.09 -45.65 4.36
C ASP A 450 29.16 -47.15 3.97
N GLY A 451 30.33 -47.59 3.48
CA GLY A 451 30.61 -48.99 3.11
C GLY A 451 30.04 -49.46 1.76
N ALA A 452 29.48 -48.56 0.95
CA ALA A 452 28.98 -48.87 -0.39
C ALA A 452 29.79 -48.16 -1.49
N LEU A 453 30.24 -48.93 -2.48
CA LEU A 453 31.00 -48.47 -3.63
C LEU A 453 30.08 -48.20 -4.83
N ALA A 454 30.22 -47.04 -5.49
CA ALA A 454 29.51 -46.69 -6.71
C ALA A 454 30.47 -46.20 -7.81
N VAL A 455 30.33 -46.74 -9.02
CA VAL A 455 31.02 -46.24 -10.22
C VAL A 455 30.22 -45.06 -10.79
N VAL A 456 30.80 -43.86 -10.76
CA VAL A 456 30.15 -42.62 -11.22
C VAL A 456 31.01 -41.97 -12.31
N PRO A 457 30.46 -41.42 -13.41
CA PRO A 457 31.26 -40.68 -14.38
C PRO A 457 31.88 -39.42 -13.75
N LYS A 458 33.18 -39.17 -13.94
CA LYS A 458 33.87 -37.95 -13.45
C LYS A 458 33.16 -36.62 -13.76
N PRO A 459 32.53 -36.38 -14.94
CA PRO A 459 31.77 -35.13 -15.15
C PRO A 459 30.52 -34.97 -14.26
N ALA A 460 30.12 -36.00 -13.50
CA ALA A 460 29.08 -35.88 -12.47
C ALA A 460 29.63 -35.57 -11.06
N THR A 461 30.94 -35.77 -10.82
CA THR A 461 31.63 -35.42 -9.56
C THR A 461 32.35 -34.07 -9.63
N THR A 462 32.60 -33.50 -10.82
CA THR A 462 33.21 -32.17 -10.97
C THR A 462 32.42 -31.07 -10.24
N ILE A 463 33.13 -30.33 -9.37
CA ILE A 463 32.58 -29.16 -8.67
C ILE A 463 32.39 -28.04 -9.70
N THR A 464 31.14 -27.70 -10.00
CA THR A 464 30.80 -26.55 -10.83
C THR A 464 30.86 -25.27 -10.01
N GLU A 465 31.92 -24.49 -10.19
CA GLU A 465 31.99 -23.12 -9.67
C GLU A 465 30.86 -22.25 -10.25
N ARG A 466 30.27 -21.40 -9.41
CA ARG A 466 29.18 -20.52 -9.81
C ARG A 466 29.68 -19.09 -9.81
N HIS A 467 29.64 -18.43 -10.97
CA HIS A 467 29.94 -17.01 -11.09
C HIS A 467 28.82 -16.15 -10.48
N LEU A 468 28.78 -16.12 -9.14
CA LEU A 468 27.78 -15.37 -8.37
C LEU A 468 28.04 -13.86 -8.34
N LEU A 469 29.22 -13.40 -8.78
CA LEU A 469 29.60 -11.99 -8.74
C LEU A 469 28.62 -11.08 -9.49
N LEU A 470 28.19 -11.44 -10.71
CA LEU A 470 27.27 -10.59 -11.49
C LEU A 470 25.84 -10.58 -10.89
N PRO A 471 25.22 -11.72 -10.51
CA PRO A 471 23.96 -11.71 -9.77
C PRO A 471 24.04 -10.96 -8.43
N LEU A 472 25.13 -11.14 -7.67
CA LEU A 472 25.34 -10.46 -6.39
C LEU A 472 25.49 -8.94 -6.59
N LEU A 473 26.28 -8.53 -7.58
CA LEU A 473 26.45 -7.13 -7.95
C LEU A 473 25.12 -6.54 -8.44
N LEU A 474 24.35 -7.26 -9.26
CA LEU A 474 23.03 -6.82 -9.70
C LEU A 474 22.07 -6.62 -8.52
N VAL A 475 21.99 -7.59 -7.60
CA VAL A 475 21.17 -7.47 -6.38
C VAL A 475 21.63 -6.31 -5.50
N LEU A 476 22.94 -6.16 -5.27
CA LEU A 476 23.52 -5.03 -4.54
C LEU A 476 23.21 -3.70 -5.22
N THR A 477 23.37 -3.60 -6.55
CA THR A 477 23.05 -2.37 -7.29
C THR A 477 21.56 -2.08 -7.32
N ALA A 478 20.67 -3.09 -7.29
CA ALA A 478 19.23 -2.86 -7.20
C ALA A 478 18.84 -2.33 -5.81
N HIS A 479 19.38 -2.91 -4.73
CA HIS A 479 19.16 -2.42 -3.37
C HIS A 479 19.79 -1.04 -3.15
N ALA A 480 21.01 -0.81 -3.66
CA ALA A 480 21.68 0.47 -3.61
C ALA A 480 21.04 1.53 -4.54
N ALA A 481 20.43 1.12 -5.66
CA ALA A 481 19.63 2.03 -6.48
C ALA A 481 18.37 2.50 -5.75
N GLY A 482 17.81 1.70 -4.84
CA GLY A 482 16.78 2.14 -3.89
C GLY A 482 17.23 3.28 -2.96
N LEU A 483 18.54 3.42 -2.72
CA LEU A 483 19.10 4.56 -1.98
C LEU A 483 19.19 5.84 -2.84
N ILE A 484 19.10 5.75 -4.17
CA ILE A 484 19.19 6.93 -5.05
C ILE A 484 17.95 7.83 -4.88
N PRO A 485 16.69 7.34 -4.99
CA PRO A 485 15.51 8.14 -4.65
C PRO A 485 15.57 8.69 -3.22
N LEU A 486 15.99 7.89 -2.25
CA LEU A 486 16.10 8.33 -0.85
C LEU A 486 17.12 9.46 -0.67
N TYR A 487 18.29 9.36 -1.31
CA TYR A 487 19.32 10.40 -1.29
C TYR A 487 18.86 11.66 -2.01
N LEU A 488 18.20 11.54 -3.17
CA LEU A 488 17.66 12.68 -3.91
C LEU A 488 16.55 13.40 -3.10
N PHE A 489 15.64 12.64 -2.49
CA PHE A 489 14.56 13.16 -1.65
C PHE A 489 15.08 13.94 -0.42
N ASN A 490 16.18 13.48 0.19
CA ASN A 490 16.79 14.15 1.34
C ASN A 490 17.63 15.39 0.99
N ASN A 491 18.02 15.59 -0.28
CA ASN A 491 19.01 16.62 -0.67
C ASN A 491 18.53 17.60 -1.76
N TRP A 492 17.33 17.45 -2.32
CA TRP A 492 16.80 18.33 -3.37
C TRP A 492 15.72 19.29 -2.87
N ASP A 493 15.69 20.48 -3.48
CA ASP A 493 14.64 21.48 -3.23
C ASP A 493 13.28 21.04 -3.76
N ALA A 494 12.23 21.28 -2.97
CA ALA A 494 10.83 20.93 -3.27
C ALA A 494 10.34 21.17 -4.71
N PRO A 495 10.60 22.29 -5.42
CA PRO A 495 10.14 22.47 -6.81
C PRO A 495 10.77 21.51 -7.83
N ARG A 496 11.82 20.76 -7.46
CA ARG A 496 12.39 19.69 -8.30
C ARG A 496 11.89 18.30 -7.93
N LEU A 497 11.30 18.13 -6.75
CA LEU A 497 10.75 16.85 -6.30
C LEU A 497 9.46 16.48 -7.03
N SER A 498 8.60 17.44 -7.41
CA SER A 498 7.42 17.17 -8.24
C SER A 498 7.79 16.56 -9.59
N GLY A 499 8.74 17.18 -10.31
CA GLY A 499 9.25 16.66 -11.59
C GLY A 499 9.93 15.29 -11.46
N LEU A 500 10.66 15.03 -10.37
CA LEU A 500 11.23 13.72 -10.09
C LEU A 500 10.13 12.67 -9.81
N PHE A 501 9.10 13.02 -9.07
CA PHE A 501 7.98 12.14 -8.76
C PHE A 501 7.17 11.80 -10.02
N ILE A 502 6.86 12.81 -10.85
CA ILE A 502 6.21 12.65 -12.17
C ILE A 502 7.00 11.70 -13.07
N THR A 503 8.33 11.90 -13.18
CA THR A 503 9.19 11.10 -14.06
C THR A 503 9.50 9.69 -13.51
N ALA A 504 9.57 9.51 -12.19
CA ALA A 504 9.81 8.20 -11.57
C ALA A 504 8.54 7.34 -11.49
N CYS A 505 7.37 7.94 -11.25
CA CYS A 505 6.09 7.25 -11.17
C CYS A 505 5.34 7.16 -12.52
N ASN A 506 5.82 7.88 -13.55
CA ASN A 506 5.23 7.90 -14.90
C ASN A 506 3.74 8.32 -14.90
N ILE A 507 3.43 9.38 -14.14
CA ILE A 507 2.10 9.97 -13.99
C ILE A 507 2.09 11.30 -14.73
N GLU A 508 1.23 11.45 -15.74
CA GLU A 508 1.08 12.72 -16.48
C GLU A 508 0.47 13.82 -15.59
N GLU A 509 0.99 15.04 -15.74
CA GLU A 509 0.50 16.25 -15.10
C GLU A 509 -0.86 16.64 -15.71
N TYR A 510 -1.95 16.54 -14.94
CA TYR A 510 -3.24 17.08 -15.34
C TYR A 510 -3.28 18.58 -15.06
N GLY A 511 -3.12 19.39 -16.11
CA GLY A 511 -3.50 20.80 -16.11
C GLY A 511 -4.90 20.99 -16.72
N GLY A 512 -5.79 21.68 -16.01
CA GLY A 512 -7.16 21.96 -16.43
C GLY A 512 -8.14 21.99 -15.27
#